data_AF-A0A660Y2M1-F1
#
_entry.id   AF-A0A660Y2M1-F1
#
_cell.length_a   1.000
_cell.length_b   1.000
_cell.length_c   1.000
_cell.angle_alpha   90.00
_cell.angle_beta   90.00
_cell.angle_gamma   90.00
#
_symmetry.space_group_name_H-M   'P 1'
#
loop_
_entity.id
_entity.type
_entity.pdbx_description
1 polymer ?
#
loop_
_entity_poly.entity_id
_entity_poly.type
_entity_poly.pdbx_seq_one_letter_code
_entity_poly.pdbx_strand_id
1 'polypeptide(L)'
;MLDLWQRYYDELDVLLQRYQKGRDAWMHIYSDRPWYPIQCDLAYMLSPRMFEEFVLPIVEGHCRRLERTVYHLDGVGQLPHLEMFLEIEELDGIQWVPGAGKPTCGDPCWFQYYRRIQEKGKLLVLGGVLPEQVDGLVRALKPEGVLVSLWVSNEETAEEVLRKFRRWM
;
A
#
# COMPACT_ATOMS: atom_id res chain seq x y z
N MET A 1 8.79 19.96 -9.68
CA MET A 1 8.59 19.44 -8.30
C MET A 1 9.18 18.04 -8.17
N LEU A 2 8.77 17.10 -9.03
CA LEU A 2 9.28 15.72 -9.06
C LEU A 2 10.81 15.61 -9.18
N ASP A 3 11.44 16.39 -10.06
CA ASP A 3 12.91 16.31 -10.24
C ASP A 3 13.70 16.73 -9.00
N LEU A 4 13.20 17.71 -8.24
CA LEU A 4 13.81 18.11 -6.97
C LEU A 4 13.62 17.03 -5.91
N TRP A 5 12.43 16.44 -5.85
CA TRP A 5 12.17 15.32 -4.93
C TRP A 5 13.13 14.17 -5.22
N GLN A 6 13.26 13.78 -6.51
CA GLN A 6 14.15 12.69 -6.91
C GLN A 6 15.61 13.01 -6.56
N ARG A 7 16.07 14.21 -6.90
CA ARG A 7 17.45 14.62 -6.60
C ARG A 7 17.78 14.44 -5.12
N TYR A 8 16.92 14.93 -4.23
CA TYR A 8 17.17 14.81 -2.80
C TYR A 8 16.99 13.38 -2.29
N TYR A 9 16.07 12.61 -2.86
CA TYR A 9 15.98 11.18 -2.57
C TYR A 9 17.29 10.47 -2.90
N ASP A 10 17.83 10.66 -4.11
CA ASP A 10 19.07 10.01 -4.56
C ASP A 10 20.29 10.45 -3.74
N GLU A 11 20.42 11.76 -3.47
CA GLU A 11 21.51 12.30 -2.64
C GLU A 11 21.48 11.71 -1.22
N LEU A 12 20.29 11.59 -0.62
CA LEU A 12 20.13 10.98 0.70
C LEU A 12 20.38 9.47 0.67
N ASP A 13 19.88 8.77 -0.34
CA ASP A 13 20.06 7.32 -0.48
C ASP A 13 21.55 6.95 -0.59
N VAL A 14 22.33 7.71 -1.38
CA VAL A 14 23.79 7.55 -1.49
C VAL A 14 24.51 7.74 -0.15
N LEU A 15 24.05 8.67 0.69
CA LEU A 15 24.63 8.88 2.02
C LEU A 15 24.29 7.73 2.97
N LEU A 16 23.04 7.27 2.96
CA LEU A 16 22.55 6.22 3.86
C LEU A 16 23.14 4.85 3.52
N GLN A 17 23.31 4.52 2.24
CA GLN A 17 23.87 3.25 1.79
C GLN A 17 25.29 2.97 2.31
N ARG A 18 26.02 4.00 2.76
CA ARG A 18 27.34 3.85 3.38
C ARG A 18 27.30 3.13 4.73
N TYR A 19 26.15 3.14 5.39
CA TYR A 19 25.97 2.64 6.76
C TYR A 19 24.94 1.53 6.88
N GLN A 20 24.07 1.36 5.87
CA GLN A 20 23.05 0.31 5.85
C GLN A 20 22.76 -0.18 4.43
N LYS A 21 22.22 -1.40 4.31
CA LYS A 21 21.89 -2.00 3.00
C LYS A 21 20.47 -1.72 2.53
N GLY A 22 19.54 -1.57 3.47
CA GLY A 22 18.13 -1.40 3.18
C GLY A 22 17.62 0.00 3.46
N ARG A 23 16.37 0.21 3.06
CA ARG A 23 15.59 1.43 3.30
C ARG A 23 14.29 1.06 3.99
N ASP A 24 13.90 1.89 4.93
CA ASP A 24 12.57 1.94 5.49
C ASP A 24 12.01 3.37 5.31
N ALA A 25 10.71 3.50 5.40
CA ALA A 25 9.99 4.76 5.38
C ALA A 25 8.85 4.72 6.42
N TRP A 26 7.94 5.67 6.35
CA TRP A 26 6.85 5.78 7.34
C TRP A 26 5.86 4.60 7.32
N MET A 27 5.89 3.73 6.30
CA MET A 27 5.06 2.53 6.23
C MET A 27 5.69 1.30 6.93
N HIS A 28 6.91 1.40 7.44
CA HIS A 28 7.61 0.30 8.14
C HIS A 28 7.79 -0.97 7.31
N ILE A 29 8.09 -0.80 6.01
CA ILE A 29 8.38 -1.88 5.08
C ILE A 29 9.85 -1.80 4.68
N TYR A 30 10.59 -2.87 4.94
CA TYR A 30 11.97 -2.97 4.53
C TYR A 30 12.07 -3.24 3.02
N SER A 31 12.95 -2.51 2.33
CA SER A 31 13.38 -2.83 0.98
C SER A 31 14.90 -2.79 0.87
N ASP A 32 15.48 -3.79 0.20
CA ASP A 32 16.87 -3.82 -0.23
C ASP A 32 17.16 -2.97 -1.47
N ARG A 33 16.10 -2.47 -2.14
CA ARG A 33 16.16 -1.61 -3.34
C ARG A 33 15.59 -0.22 -3.08
N PRO A 34 15.96 0.79 -3.88
CA PRO A 34 15.33 2.11 -3.87
C PRO A 34 13.81 2.01 -3.89
N TRP A 35 13.17 2.48 -2.82
CA TRP A 35 11.73 2.48 -2.68
C TRP A 35 11.26 3.67 -1.84
N TYR A 36 10.01 4.05 -2.03
CA TYR A 36 9.32 4.97 -1.14
C TYR A 36 7.80 4.75 -1.21
N PRO A 37 7.08 4.89 -0.09
CA PRO A 37 5.63 4.96 -0.12
C PRO A 37 5.18 6.32 -0.65
N ILE A 38 4.53 6.32 -1.80
CA ILE A 38 4.10 7.54 -2.51
C ILE A 38 2.64 7.85 -2.18
N GLN A 39 2.28 9.13 -2.11
CA GLN A 39 0.93 9.55 -1.73
C GLN A 39 0.54 10.89 -2.35
N CYS A 40 -0.77 11.12 -2.47
CA CYS A 40 -1.34 12.43 -2.75
C CYS A 40 -2.69 12.57 -2.03
N ASP A 41 -2.69 13.06 -0.80
CA ASP A 41 -3.92 13.14 0.02
C ASP A 41 -4.95 14.11 -0.60
N LEU A 42 -4.48 15.10 -1.38
CA LEU A 42 -5.34 16.00 -2.15
C LEU A 42 -6.23 15.22 -3.15
N ALA A 43 -5.78 14.07 -3.65
CA ALA A 43 -6.52 13.25 -4.62
C ALA A 43 -7.90 12.82 -4.10
N TYR A 44 -8.09 12.75 -2.78
CA TYR A 44 -9.39 12.50 -2.16
C TYR A 44 -10.46 13.52 -2.60
N MET A 45 -10.06 14.76 -2.85
CA MET A 45 -10.94 15.87 -3.20
C MET A 45 -11.05 16.12 -4.72
N LEU A 46 -10.28 15.38 -5.53
CA LEU A 46 -10.21 15.61 -6.97
C LEU A 46 -11.21 14.73 -7.72
N SER A 47 -11.84 15.31 -8.75
CA SER A 47 -12.54 14.52 -9.76
C SER A 47 -11.56 13.64 -10.55
N PRO A 48 -12.00 12.52 -11.15
CA PRO A 48 -11.12 11.67 -11.98
C PRO A 48 -10.35 12.45 -13.05
N ARG A 49 -11.01 13.41 -13.72
CA ARG A 49 -10.36 14.29 -14.71
C ARG A 49 -9.24 15.14 -14.10
N MET A 50 -9.47 15.73 -12.93
CA MET A 50 -8.44 16.54 -12.27
C MET A 50 -7.30 15.66 -11.73
N PHE A 51 -7.61 14.47 -11.24
CA PHE A 51 -6.60 13.51 -10.83
C PHE A 51 -5.71 13.10 -12.00
N GLU A 52 -6.31 12.75 -13.13
CA GLU A 52 -5.61 12.40 -14.37
C GLU A 52 -4.70 13.54 -14.87
N GLU A 53 -5.18 14.79 -14.78
CA GLU A 53 -4.42 15.95 -15.24
C GLU A 53 -3.26 16.32 -14.30
N PHE A 54 -3.48 16.30 -12.97
CA PHE A 54 -2.57 16.93 -12.02
C PHE A 54 -1.78 15.97 -11.13
N VAL A 55 -2.28 14.76 -10.89
CA VAL A 55 -1.70 13.82 -9.91
C VAL A 55 -1.08 12.62 -10.60
N LEU A 56 -1.82 11.99 -11.52
CA LEU A 56 -1.40 10.76 -12.19
C LEU A 56 0.00 10.87 -12.83
N PRO A 57 0.35 11.96 -13.57
CA PRO A 57 1.67 12.06 -14.19
C PRO A 57 2.83 12.15 -13.18
N ILE A 58 2.55 12.69 -11.98
CA ILE A 58 3.53 12.78 -10.90
C ILE A 58 3.72 11.42 -10.24
N VAL A 59 2.63 10.69 -9.99
CA VAL A 59 2.67 9.31 -9.45
C VAL A 59 3.45 8.40 -10.37
N GLU A 60 3.10 8.34 -11.65
CA GLU A 60 3.86 7.55 -12.63
C GLU A 60 5.33 7.98 -12.70
N GLY A 61 5.58 9.28 -12.58
CA GLY A 61 6.92 9.84 -12.57
C GLY A 61 7.77 9.37 -11.38
N HIS A 62 7.17 9.12 -10.21
CA HIS A 62 7.83 8.45 -9.10
C HIS A 62 8.03 6.96 -9.39
N CYS A 63 7.01 6.26 -9.89
CA CYS A 63 7.11 4.83 -10.20
C CYS A 63 8.22 4.52 -11.22
N ARG A 64 8.43 5.39 -12.22
CA ARG A 64 9.53 5.22 -13.20
C ARG A 64 10.93 5.46 -12.64
N ARG A 65 11.06 6.14 -11.50
CA ARG A 65 12.36 6.55 -10.92
C ARG A 65 12.75 5.73 -9.69
N LEU A 66 11.77 5.18 -8.98
CA LEU A 66 11.99 4.27 -7.86
C LEU A 66 11.90 2.82 -8.35
N GLU A 67 12.70 1.92 -7.79
CA GLU A 67 12.64 0.50 -8.18
C GLU A 67 11.47 -0.24 -7.54
N ARG A 68 10.93 0.27 -6.42
CA ARG A 68 9.72 -0.24 -5.79
C ARG A 68 8.84 0.89 -5.26
N THR A 69 7.53 0.77 -5.42
CA THR A 69 6.56 1.76 -4.98
C THR A 69 5.29 1.14 -4.39
N VAL A 70 4.79 1.75 -3.33
CA VAL A 70 3.46 1.47 -2.79
C VAL A 70 2.71 2.79 -2.72
N TYR A 71 1.55 2.87 -3.38
CA TYR A 71 0.71 4.06 -3.29
C TYR A 71 -0.20 4.00 -2.07
N HIS A 72 -0.21 5.07 -1.28
CA HIS A 72 -1.10 5.27 -0.14
C HIS A 72 -2.48 5.73 -0.60
N LEU A 73 -3.41 4.78 -0.74
CA LEU A 73 -4.79 5.07 -1.11
C LEU A 73 -5.58 5.44 0.16
N ASP A 74 -5.47 6.71 0.54
CA ASP A 74 -6.11 7.26 1.73
C ASP A 74 -7.56 7.69 1.46
N GLY A 75 -8.47 6.86 1.95
CA GLY A 75 -9.89 7.15 2.04
C GLY A 75 -10.70 6.76 0.81
N VAL A 76 -11.99 6.51 1.06
CA VAL A 76 -12.98 6.16 0.02
C VAL A 76 -13.11 7.18 -1.11
N GLY A 77 -12.72 8.44 -0.88
CA GLY A 77 -12.73 9.49 -1.90
C GLY A 77 -11.75 9.24 -3.04
N GLN A 78 -10.73 8.40 -2.83
CA GLN A 78 -9.77 8.04 -3.88
C GLN A 78 -10.15 6.77 -4.67
N LEU A 79 -11.19 6.03 -4.26
CA LEU A 79 -11.65 4.84 -4.98
C LEU A 79 -12.04 5.10 -6.46
N PRO A 80 -12.61 6.26 -6.84
CA PRO A 80 -12.84 6.59 -8.26
C PRO A 80 -11.56 6.58 -9.12
N HIS A 81 -10.39 6.70 -8.50
CA HIS A 81 -9.09 6.73 -9.18
C HIS A 81 -8.39 5.37 -9.16
N LEU A 82 -8.94 4.37 -8.47
CA LEU A 82 -8.30 3.07 -8.28
C LEU A 82 -7.87 2.43 -9.60
N GLU A 83 -8.75 2.40 -10.60
CA GLU A 83 -8.42 1.80 -11.89
C GLU A 83 -7.25 2.50 -12.57
N MET A 84 -7.14 3.84 -12.48
CA MET A 84 -5.99 4.57 -13.03
C MET A 84 -4.68 4.16 -12.37
N PHE A 85 -4.66 3.95 -11.05
CA PHE A 85 -3.48 3.41 -10.37
C PHE A 85 -3.14 1.99 -10.83
N LEU A 86 -4.14 1.15 -11.01
CA LEU A 86 -3.93 -0.25 -11.38
C LEU A 86 -3.42 -0.44 -12.82
N GLU A 87 -3.61 0.54 -13.70
CA GLU A 87 -3.02 0.55 -15.04
C GLU A 87 -1.57 1.06 -15.07
N ILE A 88 -1.04 1.65 -13.99
CA ILE A 88 0.39 2.06 -13.94
C ILE A 88 1.24 0.80 -13.83
N GLU A 89 1.94 0.41 -14.89
CA GLU A 89 2.74 -0.82 -14.93
C GLU A 89 3.79 -0.85 -13.80
N GLU A 90 4.50 0.25 -13.60
CA GLU A 90 5.61 0.39 -12.65
C GLU A 90 5.17 0.54 -11.18
N LEU A 91 3.87 0.73 -10.90
CA LEU A 91 3.37 0.76 -9.52
C LEU A 91 3.31 -0.66 -8.96
N ASP A 92 4.07 -0.98 -7.90
CA ASP A 92 4.08 -2.36 -7.39
C ASP A 92 2.86 -2.68 -6.53
N GLY A 93 2.39 -1.73 -5.72
CA GLY A 93 1.36 -2.02 -4.73
C GLY A 93 0.51 -0.84 -4.28
N ILE A 94 -0.57 -1.19 -3.60
CA ILE A 94 -1.51 -0.27 -2.97
C ILE A 94 -1.57 -0.55 -1.47
N GLN A 95 -1.39 0.48 -0.66
CA GLN A 95 -1.86 0.46 0.72
C GLN A 95 -3.28 1.01 0.76
N TRP A 96 -4.21 0.24 1.30
CA TRP A 96 -5.57 0.71 1.52
C TRP A 96 -5.74 1.27 2.93
N VAL A 97 -6.26 2.50 3.01
CA VAL A 97 -6.68 3.11 4.27
C VAL A 97 -8.14 3.58 4.08
N PRO A 98 -9.13 2.99 4.78
CA PRO A 98 -10.54 3.32 4.60
C PRO A 98 -10.89 4.79 4.88
N GLY A 99 -10.09 5.47 5.73
CA GLY A 99 -10.35 6.80 6.24
C GLY A 99 -11.18 6.81 7.53
N ALA A 100 -11.23 7.97 8.18
CA ALA A 100 -11.88 8.12 9.49
C ALA A 100 -13.39 7.76 9.45
N GLY A 101 -13.85 7.03 10.46
CA GLY A 101 -15.26 6.65 10.60
C GLY A 101 -15.75 5.57 9.62
N LYS A 102 -14.84 4.92 8.88
CA LYS A 102 -15.15 3.79 7.99
C LYS A 102 -14.85 2.44 8.66
N PRO A 103 -15.45 1.34 8.16
CA PRO A 103 -15.06 -0.01 8.56
C PRO A 103 -13.56 -0.25 8.40
N THR A 104 -12.99 -1.08 9.28
CA THR A 104 -11.56 -1.42 9.27
C THR A 104 -11.14 -2.11 7.97
N CYS A 105 -9.83 -2.21 7.72
CA CYS A 105 -9.32 -2.88 6.51
C CYS A 105 -9.74 -4.36 6.40
N GLY A 106 -10.06 -5.02 7.51
CA GLY A 106 -10.53 -6.40 7.51
C GLY A 106 -12.01 -6.57 7.15
N ASP A 107 -12.75 -5.48 6.95
CA ASP A 107 -14.19 -5.56 6.67
C ASP A 107 -14.47 -6.09 5.24
N PRO A 108 -15.40 -7.06 5.09
CA PRO A 108 -15.76 -7.62 3.78
C PRO A 108 -16.24 -6.62 2.73
N CYS A 109 -16.73 -5.44 3.11
CA CYS A 109 -17.17 -4.42 2.16
C CYS A 109 -16.05 -3.96 1.21
N TRP A 110 -14.79 -4.11 1.62
CA TRP A 110 -13.62 -3.73 0.81
C TRP A 110 -13.07 -4.85 -0.08
N PHE A 111 -13.50 -6.10 0.13
CA PHE A 111 -12.86 -7.27 -0.50
C PHE A 111 -12.95 -7.27 -2.03
N GLN A 112 -13.96 -6.61 -2.60
CA GLN A 112 -14.04 -6.44 -4.05
C GLN A 112 -12.87 -5.62 -4.62
N TYR A 113 -12.44 -4.56 -3.92
CA TYR A 113 -11.30 -3.75 -4.33
C TYR A 113 -9.98 -4.51 -4.15
N TYR A 114 -9.86 -5.28 -3.06
CA TYR A 114 -8.67 -6.11 -2.83
C TYR A 114 -8.49 -7.17 -3.91
N ARG A 115 -9.56 -7.87 -4.29
CA ARG A 115 -9.52 -8.81 -5.41
C ARG A 115 -9.15 -8.10 -6.71
N ARG A 116 -9.71 -6.91 -6.95
CA ARG A 116 -9.39 -6.12 -8.14
C ARG A 116 -7.90 -5.72 -8.21
N ILE A 117 -7.32 -5.32 -7.07
CA ILE A 117 -5.88 -5.04 -6.92
C ILE A 117 -5.05 -6.30 -7.24
N GLN A 118 -5.41 -7.47 -6.69
CA GLN A 118 -4.72 -8.73 -6.95
C GLN A 118 -4.87 -9.23 -8.40
N GLU A 119 -6.04 -9.05 -9.02
CA GLU A 119 -6.28 -9.38 -10.43
C GLU A 119 -5.36 -8.61 -11.38
N LYS A 120 -4.99 -7.39 -10.99
CA LYS A 120 -4.03 -6.54 -11.71
C LYS A 120 -2.57 -6.81 -11.34
N GLY A 121 -2.32 -7.85 -10.54
CA GLY A 121 -0.99 -8.26 -10.12
C GLY A 121 -0.31 -7.30 -9.14
N LYS A 122 -1.07 -6.39 -8.54
CA LYS A 122 -0.53 -5.41 -7.58
C LYS A 122 -0.49 -5.99 -6.17
N LEU A 123 0.55 -5.61 -5.42
CA LEU A 123 0.70 -5.91 -4.01
C LEU A 123 -0.34 -5.13 -3.18
N LEU A 124 -0.72 -5.67 -2.03
CA LEU A 124 -1.72 -5.08 -1.16
C LEU A 124 -1.20 -4.97 0.28
N VAL A 125 -1.25 -3.77 0.85
CA VAL A 125 -0.86 -3.50 2.24
C VAL A 125 -2.11 -3.13 3.04
N LEU A 126 -2.41 -3.93 4.07
CA LEU A 126 -3.59 -3.78 4.93
C LEU A 126 -3.15 -3.58 6.39
N GLY A 127 -3.35 -2.37 6.92
CA GLY A 127 -3.14 -2.06 8.33
C GLY A 127 -4.43 -2.07 9.14
N GLY A 128 -4.35 -2.28 10.46
CA GLY A 128 -5.51 -2.14 11.35
C GLY A 128 -6.61 -3.18 11.12
N VAL A 129 -6.24 -4.36 10.62
CA VAL A 129 -7.14 -5.52 10.57
C VAL A 129 -7.40 -5.99 12.01
N LEU A 130 -8.63 -6.40 12.33
CA LEU A 130 -8.93 -6.97 13.65
C LEU A 130 -8.68 -8.49 13.67
N PRO A 131 -8.24 -9.09 14.79
CA PRO A 131 -7.98 -10.53 14.89
C PRO A 131 -9.14 -11.44 14.44
N GLU A 132 -10.38 -11.01 14.70
CA GLU A 132 -11.61 -11.69 14.32
C GLU A 132 -11.91 -11.64 12.81
N GLN A 133 -11.32 -10.67 12.09
CA GLN A 133 -11.54 -10.48 10.65
C GLN A 133 -10.58 -11.32 9.79
N VAL A 134 -9.51 -11.86 10.39
CA VAL A 134 -8.47 -12.62 9.67
C VAL A 134 -9.04 -13.79 8.88
N ASP A 135 -9.98 -14.56 9.45
CA ASP A 135 -10.57 -15.71 8.76
C ASP A 135 -11.38 -15.28 7.52
N GLY A 136 -12.03 -14.12 7.55
CA GLY A 136 -12.74 -13.57 6.41
C GLY A 136 -11.77 -13.18 5.29
N LEU A 137 -10.68 -12.50 5.65
CA LEU A 137 -9.65 -12.05 4.74
C LEU A 137 -8.93 -13.23 4.05
N VAL A 138 -8.50 -14.22 4.83
CA VAL A 138 -7.83 -15.44 4.35
C VAL A 138 -8.71 -16.23 3.38
N ARG A 139 -10.03 -16.29 3.61
CA ARG A 139 -10.96 -16.97 2.69
C ARG A 139 -11.21 -16.18 1.40
N ALA A 140 -11.12 -14.85 1.46
CA ALA A 140 -11.54 -13.98 0.36
C ALA A 140 -10.42 -13.61 -0.61
N LEU A 141 -9.16 -13.67 -0.16
CA LEU A 141 -7.98 -13.18 -0.89
C LEU A 141 -6.97 -14.30 -1.10
N LYS A 142 -6.11 -14.13 -2.10
CA LYS A 142 -4.94 -14.99 -2.30
C LYS A 142 -3.81 -14.56 -1.34
N PRO A 143 -3.00 -15.48 -0.79
CA PRO A 143 -1.91 -15.14 0.12
C PRO A 143 -0.78 -14.36 -0.57
N GLU A 144 -0.59 -14.55 -1.88
CA GLU A 144 0.50 -13.92 -2.60
C GLU A 144 0.32 -12.39 -2.68
N GLY A 145 1.40 -11.68 -2.31
CA GLY A 145 1.49 -10.24 -2.46
C GLY A 145 0.67 -9.42 -1.45
N VAL A 146 0.20 -10.03 -0.35
CA VAL A 146 -0.53 -9.31 0.70
C VAL A 146 0.29 -9.18 1.97
N LEU A 147 0.47 -7.96 2.44
CA LEU A 147 0.98 -7.65 3.77
C LEU A 147 -0.18 -7.26 4.68
N VAL A 148 -0.36 -8.00 5.78
CA VAL A 148 -1.37 -7.70 6.80
C VAL A 148 -0.69 -7.32 8.11
N SER A 149 -1.08 -6.18 8.66
CA SER A 149 -0.65 -5.70 9.98
C SER A 149 -1.87 -5.51 10.88
N LEU A 150 -1.77 -6.04 12.10
CA LEU A 150 -2.79 -5.98 13.14
C LEU A 150 -2.16 -5.94 14.52
N TRP A 151 -2.92 -5.46 15.50
CA TRP A 151 -2.51 -5.42 16.89
C TRP A 151 -3.26 -6.48 17.70
N VAL A 152 -2.57 -7.09 18.67
CA VAL A 152 -3.14 -7.97 19.68
C VAL A 152 -2.64 -7.58 21.06
N SER A 153 -3.42 -7.89 22.10
CA SER A 153 -3.11 -7.50 23.48
C SER A 153 -2.23 -8.51 24.24
N ASN A 154 -2.08 -9.73 23.73
CA ASN A 154 -1.38 -10.82 24.39
C ASN A 154 -0.83 -11.86 23.40
N GLU A 155 0.10 -12.68 23.88
CA GLU A 155 0.79 -13.71 23.10
C GLU A 155 -0.14 -14.85 22.64
N GLU A 156 -1.09 -15.28 23.47
CA GLU A 156 -2.04 -16.35 23.11
C GLU A 156 -2.86 -15.98 21.88
N THR A 157 -3.38 -14.74 21.84
CA THR A 157 -4.09 -14.22 20.66
C THR A 157 -3.16 -14.06 19.46
N ALA A 158 -1.89 -13.68 19.65
CA ALA A 158 -0.92 -13.66 18.56
C ALA A 158 -0.74 -15.05 17.93
N GLU A 159 -0.58 -16.09 18.75
CA GLU A 159 -0.43 -17.47 18.29
C GLU A 159 -1.67 -17.98 17.55
N GLU A 160 -2.86 -17.62 18.02
CA GLU A 160 -4.12 -17.92 17.33
C GLU A 160 -4.18 -17.30 15.94
N VAL A 161 -3.87 -16.02 15.83
CA VAL A 161 -3.84 -15.31 14.55
C VAL A 161 -2.77 -15.89 13.62
N LEU A 162 -1.58 -16.19 14.14
CA LEU A 162 -0.51 -16.83 13.36
C LEU A 162 -0.94 -18.20 12.83
N ARG A 163 -1.69 -18.99 13.62
CA ARG A 163 -2.26 -20.26 13.13
C ARG A 163 -3.23 -20.07 11.98
N LYS A 164 -4.02 -18.98 11.96
CA LYS A 164 -4.91 -18.65 10.84
C LYS A 164 -4.11 -18.30 9.58
N PHE A 165 -3.09 -17.45 9.70
CA PHE A 165 -2.21 -17.12 8.56
C PHE A 165 -1.43 -18.33 8.04
N ARG A 166 -0.97 -19.24 8.90
CA ARG A 166 -0.31 -20.49 8.46
C ARG A 166 -1.21 -21.41 7.64
N ARG A 167 -2.54 -21.32 7.79
CA ARG A 167 -3.49 -22.08 6.96
C ARG A 167 -3.76 -21.42 5.60
N TRP A 168 -3.32 -20.17 5.43
CA TRP A 168 -3.50 -19.41 4.20
C TRP A 168 -2.42 -19.72 3.16
N MET A 169 -1.21 -20.04 3.64
CA MET A 169 -0.05 -20.49 2.85
C MET A 169 -0.13 -21.97 2.54
#